data_AF-A0A6G8FWI5-F1
#
_entry.id   AF-A0A6G8FWI5-F1
#
_cell.length_a   1.000
_cell.length_b   1.000
_cell.length_c   1.000
_cell.angle_alpha   90.00
_cell.angle_beta   90.00
_cell.angle_gamma   90.00
#
_symmetry.space_group_name_H-M   'P 1'
#
loop_
_entity.id
_entity.type
_entity.pdbx_description
1 polymer ?
#
loop_
_entity_poly.entity_id
_entity_poly.type
_entity_poly.pdbx_seq_one_letter_code
_entity_poly.pdbx_strand_id
1 'polypeptide(L)'
;MTHGIRPSDVVLTLVSLALAVLIAVENITAAAGAELAHPLESRSVLLVPVFALAALPILWRRRHVLLGIALSTLVLAASIPAFGWVTRCGFALPLAAFFAYAVARFAGPARSQLIGLAAVLLLQLVTLVQDASTGGLGGLVLGVPAAALAYGAGVAVEKLSARRPAAPTLSVEHVHA
;
A
#
# COMPACT_ATOMS: atom_id res chain seq x y z
N MET A 1 -17.18 18.07 -8.10
CA MET A 1 -15.90 18.62 -7.59
C MET A 1 -14.78 17.63 -7.86
N THR A 2 -13.97 17.88 -8.88
CA THR A 2 -12.79 17.07 -9.22
C THR A 2 -11.68 17.35 -8.20
N HIS A 3 -11.75 16.75 -7.01
CA HIS A 3 -10.67 16.86 -6.03
C HIS A 3 -9.39 16.24 -6.61
N GLY A 4 -8.48 17.08 -7.09
CA GLY A 4 -7.22 16.70 -7.72
C GLY A 4 -6.32 15.85 -6.81
N ILE A 5 -5.31 15.22 -7.43
CA ILE A 5 -4.25 14.49 -6.74
C ILE A 5 -3.56 15.46 -5.77
N ARG A 6 -3.50 15.11 -4.47
CA ARG A 6 -2.81 15.97 -3.50
C ARG A 6 -1.30 15.68 -3.49
N PRO A 7 -0.44 16.64 -3.09
CA PRO A 7 1.00 16.41 -2.99
C PRO A 7 1.36 15.18 -2.14
N SER A 8 0.62 14.94 -1.05
CA SER A 8 0.85 13.78 -0.19
C SER A 8 0.47 12.43 -0.82
N ASP A 9 -0.32 12.42 -1.90
CA ASP A 9 -0.59 11.21 -2.68
C ASP A 9 0.58 10.92 -3.61
N VAL A 10 1.11 11.96 -4.27
CA VAL A 10 2.31 11.85 -5.11
C VAL A 10 3.51 11.35 -4.31
N VAL A 11 3.79 11.95 -3.15
CA VAL A 11 4.91 11.52 -2.28
C VAL A 11 4.79 10.05 -1.90
N LEU A 12 3.59 9.63 -1.47
CA LEU A 12 3.38 8.25 -1.04
C LEU A 12 3.51 7.27 -2.23
N THR A 13 3.01 7.64 -3.40
CA THR A 13 3.22 6.86 -4.61
C THR A 13 4.69 6.77 -4.99
N LEU A 14 5.44 7.87 -4.94
CA LEU A 14 6.87 7.86 -5.24
C LEU A 14 7.64 6.98 -4.26
N VAL A 15 7.31 7.01 -2.97
CA VAL A 15 7.89 6.12 -1.96
C VAL A 15 7.55 4.65 -2.27
N SER A 16 6.30 4.33 -2.55
CA SER A 16 5.90 2.96 -2.92
C SER A 16 6.58 2.47 -4.20
N LEU A 17 6.71 3.36 -5.20
CA LEU A 17 7.38 3.06 -6.47
C LEU A 17 8.88 2.84 -6.26
N ALA A 18 9.52 3.70 -5.46
CA ALA A 18 10.93 3.56 -5.12
C ALA A 18 11.20 2.23 -4.39
N LEU A 19 10.37 1.86 -3.42
CA LEU A 19 10.46 0.56 -2.75
C LEU A 19 10.25 -0.60 -3.72
N ALA A 20 9.24 -0.51 -4.60
CA ALA A 20 8.97 -1.53 -5.61
C ALA A 20 10.15 -1.74 -6.56
N VAL A 21 10.74 -0.65 -7.07
CA VAL A 21 11.91 -0.69 -7.95
C VAL A 21 13.14 -1.21 -7.21
N LEU A 22 13.39 -0.75 -5.98
CA LEU A 22 14.52 -1.19 -5.16
C LEU A 22 14.46 -2.71 -4.95
N ILE A 23 13.32 -3.23 -4.47
CA ILE A 23 13.14 -4.66 -4.23
C ILE A 23 13.23 -5.46 -5.54
N ALA A 24 12.69 -4.95 -6.65
CA ALA A 24 12.84 -5.62 -7.94
C ALA A 24 14.31 -5.70 -8.38
N VAL A 25 15.08 -4.62 -8.22
CA VAL A 25 16.53 -4.60 -8.50
C VAL A 25 17.27 -5.59 -7.62
N GLU A 26 16.97 -5.64 -6.31
CA GLU A 26 17.58 -6.61 -5.40
C GLU A 26 17.36 -8.06 -5.86
N ASN A 27 16.15 -8.41 -6.31
CA ASN A 27 15.87 -9.74 -6.87
C ASN A 27 16.71 -10.02 -8.13
N ILE A 28 16.88 -9.03 -9.00
CA ILE A 28 17.64 -9.17 -10.26
C ILE A 28 19.14 -9.35 -9.99
N THR A 29 19.68 -8.57 -9.05
CA THR A 29 21.13 -8.50 -8.77
C THR A 29 21.59 -9.44 -7.66
N ALA A 30 20.69 -10.16 -7.00
CA ALA A 30 21.03 -11.06 -5.90
C ALA A 30 22.08 -12.11 -6.32
N ALA A 31 23.14 -12.22 -5.53
CA ALA A 31 24.16 -13.24 -5.70
C ALA A 31 23.60 -14.65 -5.46
N ALA A 32 24.21 -15.68 -6.04
CA ALA A 32 23.76 -17.07 -5.93
C ALA A 32 23.78 -17.65 -4.51
N GLY A 33 24.35 -16.94 -3.52
CA GLY A 33 24.41 -17.34 -2.11
C GLY A 33 23.75 -16.36 -1.14
N ALA A 34 22.79 -15.55 -1.59
CA ALA A 34 22.01 -14.72 -0.66
C ALA A 34 21.28 -15.62 0.34
N GLU A 35 21.46 -15.36 1.65
CA GLU A 35 20.74 -16.06 2.72
C GLU A 35 19.27 -15.66 2.71
N LEU A 36 18.47 -16.37 1.92
CA LEU A 36 17.03 -16.26 1.85
C LEU A 36 16.41 -17.54 2.39
N ALA A 37 15.20 -17.44 2.95
CA ALA A 37 14.46 -18.60 3.43
C ALA A 37 14.13 -19.58 2.30
N HIS A 38 14.02 -19.08 1.06
CA HIS A 38 13.91 -19.89 -0.15
C HIS A 38 14.81 -19.31 -1.26
N PRO A 39 15.50 -20.13 -2.07
CA PRO A 39 16.24 -19.63 -3.22
C PRO A 39 15.33 -18.90 -4.21
N LEU A 40 15.85 -17.83 -4.83
CA LEU A 40 15.16 -17.08 -5.87
C LEU A 40 15.01 -17.92 -7.13
N GLU A 41 13.80 -17.99 -7.66
CA GLU A 41 13.50 -18.73 -8.90
C GLU A 41 13.57 -17.84 -10.15
N SER A 42 13.44 -16.52 -9.99
CA SER A 42 13.48 -15.58 -11.12
C SER A 42 14.35 -14.36 -10.82
N ARG A 43 15.11 -13.94 -11.84
CA ARG A 43 15.91 -12.71 -11.86
C ARG A 43 15.53 -11.80 -13.04
N SER A 44 14.30 -11.94 -13.53
CA SER A 44 13.85 -11.23 -14.72
C SER A 44 13.76 -9.72 -14.50
N VAL A 45 14.25 -8.94 -15.46
CA VAL A 45 14.13 -7.47 -15.45
C VAL A 45 12.66 -7.02 -15.47
N LEU A 46 11.75 -7.89 -15.92
CA LEU A 46 10.30 -7.64 -15.90
C LEU A 46 9.71 -7.50 -14.49
N LEU A 47 10.45 -7.89 -13.44
CA LEU A 47 10.05 -7.63 -12.06
C LEU A 47 9.85 -6.13 -11.79
N VAL A 48 10.71 -5.27 -12.38
CA VAL A 48 10.64 -3.81 -12.17
C VAL A 48 9.30 -3.22 -12.63
N PRO A 49 8.88 -3.37 -13.90
CA PRO A 49 7.60 -2.83 -14.33
C PRO A 49 6.41 -3.50 -13.63
N VAL A 50 6.48 -4.80 -13.30
CA VAL A 50 5.38 -5.48 -12.60
C VAL A 50 5.21 -4.96 -11.17
N PHE A 51 6.29 -4.81 -10.41
CA PHE A 51 6.20 -4.30 -9.04
C PHE A 51 5.81 -2.82 -9.04
N ALA A 52 6.30 -2.03 -10.00
CA ALA A 52 5.86 -0.66 -10.21
C ALA A 52 4.34 -0.59 -10.47
N LEU A 53 3.82 -1.41 -11.39
CA LEU A 53 2.39 -1.52 -11.70
C LEU A 53 1.56 -1.91 -10.46
N ALA A 54 2.08 -2.78 -9.59
CA ALA A 54 1.41 -3.13 -8.34
C ALA A 54 1.34 -1.95 -7.34
N ALA A 55 2.31 -1.03 -7.37
CA ALA A 55 2.35 0.12 -6.46
C ALA A 55 1.48 1.31 -6.93
N LEU A 56 1.36 1.52 -8.25
CA LEU A 56 0.63 2.65 -8.85
C LEU A 56 -0.81 2.87 -8.34
N PRO A 57 -1.63 1.82 -8.08
CA PRO A 57 -3.01 2.01 -7.66
C PRO A 57 -3.19 2.79 -6.36
N ILE A 58 -2.12 2.97 -5.58
CA ILE A 58 -2.13 3.82 -4.38
C ILE A 58 -2.44 5.29 -4.70
N LEU A 59 -2.23 5.76 -5.94
CA LEU A 59 -2.66 7.09 -6.40
C LEU A 59 -4.18 7.28 -6.26
N TRP A 60 -4.95 6.20 -6.40
CA TRP A 60 -6.41 6.23 -6.34
C TRP A 60 -6.96 6.06 -4.92
N ARG A 61 -6.11 6.03 -3.89
CA ARG A 61 -6.48 5.73 -2.49
C ARG A 61 -7.58 6.62 -1.91
N ARG A 62 -7.79 7.82 -2.43
CA ARG A 62 -8.84 8.75 -1.94
C ARG A 62 -10.19 8.57 -2.59
N ARG A 63 -10.22 8.15 -3.86
CA ARG A 63 -11.46 8.04 -4.65
C ARG A 63 -11.97 6.61 -4.70
N HIS A 64 -11.06 5.64 -4.84
CA HIS A 64 -11.40 4.24 -5.04
C HIS A 64 -10.43 3.33 -4.30
N VAL A 65 -10.37 3.45 -2.95
CA VAL A 65 -9.43 2.66 -2.12
C VAL A 65 -9.56 1.16 -2.35
N LEU A 66 -10.80 0.63 -2.42
CA LEU A 66 -11.04 -0.80 -2.63
C LEU A 66 -10.57 -1.28 -4.00
N LEU A 67 -10.80 -0.47 -5.05
CA LEU A 67 -10.29 -0.76 -6.39
C LEU A 67 -8.77 -0.74 -6.41
N GLY A 68 -8.14 0.22 -5.72
CA GLY A 68 -6.68 0.31 -5.61
C GLY A 68 -6.07 -0.94 -4.97
N ILE A 69 -6.66 -1.43 -3.87
CA ILE A 69 -6.24 -2.67 -3.22
C ILE A 69 -6.42 -3.84 -4.17
N ALA A 70 -7.61 -3.98 -4.77
CA ALA A 70 -7.92 -5.09 -5.68
C ALA A 70 -6.94 -5.17 -6.85
N LEU A 71 -6.65 -4.05 -7.51
CA LEU A 71 -5.68 -4.01 -8.62
C LEU A 71 -4.28 -4.38 -8.17
N SER A 72 -3.82 -3.87 -7.02
CA SER A 72 -2.50 -4.21 -6.46
C SER A 72 -2.41 -5.70 -6.14
N THR A 73 -3.46 -6.26 -5.53
CA THR A 73 -3.56 -7.69 -5.23
C THR A 73 -3.56 -8.54 -6.49
N LEU A 74 -4.30 -8.15 -7.53
CA LEU A 74 -4.35 -8.89 -8.80
C LEU A 74 -2.99 -8.92 -9.50
N VAL A 75 -2.29 -7.78 -9.54
CA VAL A 75 -0.94 -7.71 -10.14
C VAL A 75 0.04 -8.59 -9.36
N LEU A 76 0.01 -8.54 -8.02
CA LEU A 76 0.84 -9.41 -7.19
C LEU A 76 0.48 -10.88 -7.34
N ALA A 77 -0.82 -11.22 -7.41
CA ALA A 77 -1.26 -12.59 -7.62
C ALA A 77 -0.78 -13.12 -8.98
N ALA A 78 -0.87 -12.31 -10.04
CA ALA A 78 -0.34 -12.66 -11.35
C ALA A 78 1.19 -12.81 -11.36
N SER A 79 1.90 -12.10 -10.49
CA SER A 79 3.35 -12.23 -10.33
C SER A 79 3.79 -13.58 -9.74
N ILE A 80 2.90 -14.30 -9.08
CA ILE A 80 3.22 -15.60 -8.46
C ILE A 80 3.54 -16.65 -9.55
N PRO A 81 2.62 -17.02 -10.45
CA PRO A 81 2.94 -18.00 -11.50
C PRO A 81 3.94 -17.47 -12.52
N ALA A 82 4.12 -16.15 -12.64
CA ALA A 82 5.05 -15.56 -13.60
C ALA A 82 6.53 -15.61 -13.14
N PHE A 83 6.78 -15.51 -11.84
CA PHE A 83 8.14 -15.35 -11.30
C PHE A 83 8.50 -16.34 -10.18
N GLY A 84 7.55 -17.11 -9.66
CA GLY A 84 7.79 -18.11 -8.62
C GLY A 84 8.23 -17.50 -7.30
N TRP A 85 9.22 -18.09 -6.64
CA TRP A 85 9.80 -17.56 -5.41
C TRP A 85 10.68 -16.34 -5.68
N VAL A 86 10.17 -15.16 -5.32
CA VAL A 86 10.89 -13.88 -5.34
C VAL A 86 10.56 -13.09 -4.09
N THR A 87 11.44 -12.16 -3.69
CA THR A 87 11.19 -11.24 -2.58
C THR A 87 10.18 -10.17 -3.02
N ARG A 88 9.03 -10.15 -2.37
CA ARG A 88 7.91 -9.20 -2.58
C ARG A 88 7.62 -8.38 -1.33
N CYS A 89 7.86 -8.97 -0.16
CA CYS A 89 7.48 -8.41 1.14
C CYS A 89 8.06 -7.01 1.39
N GLY A 90 9.26 -6.73 0.90
CA GLY A 90 9.95 -5.45 1.09
C GLY A 90 9.22 -4.22 0.53
N PHE A 91 8.33 -4.40 -0.46
CA PHE A 91 7.50 -3.30 -0.96
C PHE A 91 6.01 -3.53 -0.72
N ALA A 92 5.55 -4.79 -0.80
CA ALA A 92 4.13 -5.10 -0.72
C ALA A 92 3.58 -5.03 0.73
N LEU A 93 4.40 -5.30 1.76
CA LEU A 93 3.97 -5.10 3.15
C LEU A 93 3.84 -3.60 3.50
N PRO A 94 4.82 -2.71 3.17
CA PRO A 94 4.60 -1.27 3.27
C PRO A 94 3.37 -0.79 2.50
N LEU A 95 3.16 -1.29 1.27
CA LEU A 95 1.99 -0.95 0.46
C LEU A 95 0.68 -1.37 1.14
N ALA A 96 0.63 -2.57 1.75
CA ALA A 96 -0.52 -3.03 2.52
C ALA A 96 -0.80 -2.13 3.73
N ALA A 97 0.23 -1.66 4.44
CA ALA A 97 0.08 -0.69 5.52
C ALA A 97 -0.46 0.66 5.02
N PHE A 98 0.01 1.15 3.88
CA PHE A 98 -0.51 2.38 3.26
C PHE A 98 -1.98 2.25 2.86
N PHE A 99 -2.38 1.09 2.33
CA PHE A 99 -3.78 0.82 2.05
C PHE A 99 -4.61 0.69 3.33
N ALA A 100 -4.10 0.07 4.39
CA ALA A 100 -4.79 -0.02 5.68
C ALA A 100 -5.10 1.38 6.25
N TYR A 101 -4.11 2.29 6.21
CA TYR A 101 -4.31 3.69 6.54
C TYR A 101 -5.36 4.36 5.64
N ALA A 102 -5.30 4.11 4.34
CA ALA A 102 -6.26 4.67 3.38
C ALA A 102 -7.69 4.15 3.61
N VAL A 103 -7.86 2.88 3.97
CA VAL A 103 -9.16 2.28 4.28
C VAL A 103 -9.78 2.99 5.48
N ALA A 104 -9.03 3.15 6.56
CA ALA A 104 -9.50 3.87 7.76
C ALA A 104 -9.97 5.30 7.46
N ARG A 105 -9.28 5.97 6.52
CA ARG A 105 -9.50 7.39 6.25
C ARG A 105 -10.54 7.66 5.16
N PHE A 106 -10.63 6.80 4.15
CA PHE A 106 -11.34 7.12 2.91
C PHE A 106 -12.41 6.09 2.52
N ALA A 107 -12.50 4.92 3.17
CA ALA A 107 -13.47 3.90 2.76
C ALA A 107 -14.94 4.24 3.12
N GLY A 108 -15.16 5.22 4.01
CA GLY A 108 -16.49 5.64 4.43
C GLY A 108 -17.10 4.67 5.47
N PRO A 109 -18.29 4.07 5.22
CA PRO A 109 -19.04 3.31 6.22
C PRO A 109 -18.30 2.04 6.70
N ALA A 110 -18.67 1.55 7.88
CA ALA A 110 -18.01 0.41 8.54
C ALA A 110 -17.92 -0.85 7.66
N ARG A 111 -18.97 -1.15 6.87
CA ARG A 111 -18.95 -2.28 5.92
C ARG A 111 -17.81 -2.16 4.90
N SER A 112 -17.61 -0.97 4.33
CA SER A 112 -16.52 -0.72 3.38
C SER A 112 -15.15 -0.81 4.06
N GLN A 113 -15.05 -0.40 5.32
CA GLN A 113 -13.82 -0.56 6.10
C GLN A 113 -13.48 -2.03 6.34
N LEU A 114 -14.47 -2.85 6.72
CA LEU A 114 -14.28 -4.30 6.91
C LEU A 114 -13.85 -4.99 5.61
N ILE A 115 -14.50 -4.66 4.48
CA ILE A 115 -14.12 -5.18 3.16
C ILE A 115 -12.69 -4.74 2.80
N GLY A 116 -12.35 -3.47 3.06
CA GLY A 116 -11.01 -2.95 2.81
C GLY A 116 -9.94 -3.63 3.65
N LEU A 117 -10.20 -3.87 4.93
CA LEU A 117 -9.30 -4.61 5.82
C LEU A 117 -9.13 -6.06 5.39
N ALA A 118 -10.21 -6.73 5.01
CA ALA A 118 -10.14 -8.08 4.45
C ALA A 118 -9.32 -8.11 3.15
N ALA A 119 -9.48 -7.11 2.28
CA ALA A 119 -8.70 -6.99 1.06
C ALA A 119 -7.20 -6.69 1.33
N VAL A 120 -6.88 -5.88 2.35
CA VAL A 120 -5.50 -5.65 2.81
C VAL A 120 -4.88 -6.94 3.36
N LEU A 121 -5.63 -7.74 4.12
CA LEU A 121 -5.17 -9.03 4.60
C LEU A 121 -4.92 -9.99 3.43
N LEU A 122 -5.82 -10.03 2.45
CA LEU A 122 -5.64 -10.81 1.24
C LEU A 122 -4.39 -10.38 0.46
N LEU A 123 -4.13 -9.08 0.32
CA LEU A 123 -2.92 -8.55 -0.28
C LEU A 123 -1.65 -9.07 0.41
N GLN A 124 -1.63 -9.13 1.75
CA GLN A 124 -0.51 -9.69 2.51
C GLN A 124 -0.38 -11.21 2.29
N LEU A 125 -1.49 -11.95 2.29
CA LEU A 125 -1.47 -13.39 2.04
C LEU A 125 -0.90 -13.72 0.64
N VAL A 126 -1.39 -13.03 -0.39
CA VAL A 126 -0.90 -13.15 -1.77
C VAL A 126 0.59 -12.80 -1.86
N THR A 127 1.02 -11.75 -1.16
CA THR A 127 2.43 -11.36 -1.11
C THR A 127 3.31 -12.47 -0.55
N LEU A 128 2.88 -13.07 0.56
CA LEU A 128 3.72 -13.93 1.39
C LEU A 128 3.70 -15.40 0.97
N VAL A 129 2.72 -15.85 0.18
CA VAL A 129 2.57 -17.28 -0.16
C VAL A 129 3.79 -17.87 -0.89
N GLN A 130 4.50 -17.07 -1.69
CA GLN A 130 5.75 -17.46 -2.35
C GLN A 130 6.84 -16.39 -2.18
N ASP A 131 6.91 -15.77 -1.01
CA ASP A 131 7.95 -14.79 -0.71
C ASP A 131 9.26 -15.49 -0.29
N ALA A 132 10.33 -15.22 -1.04
CA ALA A 132 11.64 -15.84 -0.81
C ALA A 132 12.30 -15.38 0.50
N SER A 133 12.05 -14.16 0.95
CA SER A 133 12.67 -13.60 2.16
C SER A 133 12.01 -14.12 3.43
N THR A 134 10.68 -14.21 3.46
CA THR A 134 9.94 -14.68 4.65
C THR A 134 9.72 -16.19 4.66
N GLY A 135 9.96 -16.88 3.55
CA GLY A 135 9.78 -18.34 3.44
C GLY A 135 8.31 -18.76 3.55
N GLY A 136 7.38 -17.87 3.20
CA GLY A 136 5.94 -18.10 3.35
C GLY A 136 5.24 -17.14 4.31
N LEU A 137 4.17 -17.63 4.94
CA LEU A 137 3.23 -16.84 5.76
C LEU A 137 3.81 -16.33 7.09
N GLY A 138 5.04 -16.70 7.46
CA GLY A 138 5.71 -16.19 8.67
C GLY A 138 5.80 -14.66 8.71
N GLY A 139 5.86 -14.00 7.56
CA GLY A 139 5.84 -12.54 7.45
C GLY A 139 4.58 -11.86 7.99
N LEU A 140 3.46 -12.58 8.16
CA LEU A 140 2.21 -12.03 8.72
C LEU A 140 2.38 -11.56 10.16
N VAL A 141 3.32 -12.18 10.92
CA VAL A 141 3.63 -11.78 12.31
C VAL A 141 4.06 -10.31 12.38
N LEU A 142 4.67 -9.78 11.32
CA LEU A 142 5.04 -8.37 11.22
C LEU A 142 4.03 -7.58 10.37
N GLY A 143 3.53 -8.15 9.28
CA GLY A 143 2.63 -7.48 8.34
C GLY A 143 1.28 -7.08 8.96
N VAL A 144 0.66 -7.97 9.76
CA VAL A 144 -0.65 -7.71 10.36
C VAL A 144 -0.57 -6.60 11.42
N PRO A 145 0.37 -6.62 12.38
CA PRO A 145 0.54 -5.51 13.32
C PRO A 145 0.86 -4.18 12.63
N ALA A 146 1.71 -4.17 11.60
CA ALA A 146 2.03 -2.96 10.86
C ALA A 146 0.78 -2.37 10.18
N ALA A 147 -0.05 -3.20 9.55
CA ALA A 147 -1.32 -2.77 8.95
C ALA A 147 -2.32 -2.28 10.00
N ALA A 148 -2.40 -2.94 11.16
CA ALA A 148 -3.27 -2.53 12.26
C ALA A 148 -2.88 -1.16 12.83
N LEU A 149 -1.57 -0.92 13.03
CA LEU A 149 -1.05 0.38 13.47
C LEU A 149 -1.34 1.47 12.44
N ALA A 150 -1.12 1.19 11.15
CA ALA A 150 -1.40 2.13 10.07
C ALA A 150 -2.91 2.45 9.96
N TYR A 151 -3.78 1.45 10.09
CA TYR A 151 -5.22 1.63 10.18
C TYR A 151 -5.61 2.50 11.38
N GLY A 152 -5.08 2.21 12.56
CA GLY A 152 -5.32 2.99 13.78
C GLY A 152 -4.91 4.46 13.63
N ALA A 153 -3.75 4.71 13.01
CA ALA A 153 -3.31 6.06 12.66
C ALA A 153 -4.29 6.75 11.69
N GLY A 154 -4.82 6.03 10.70
CA GLY A 154 -5.83 6.55 9.78
C GLY A 154 -7.12 6.97 10.51
N VAL A 155 -7.61 6.13 11.43
CA VAL A 155 -8.79 6.44 12.26
C VAL A 155 -8.54 7.67 13.13
N ALA A 156 -7.36 7.77 13.75
CA ALA A 156 -7.01 8.91 14.60
C ALA A 156 -7.02 10.22 13.79
N VAL A 157 -6.40 10.23 12.61
CA VAL A 157 -6.33 11.44 11.78
C VAL A 157 -7.70 11.81 11.21
N GLU A 158 -8.56 10.85 10.88
CA GLU A 158 -9.92 11.12 10.44
C GLU A 158 -10.74 11.80 11.54
N LYS A 159 -10.70 11.25 12.77
CA LYS A 159 -11.35 11.85 13.94
C LYS A 159 -10.83 13.25 14.25
N LEU A 160 -9.51 13.49 14.13
CA LEU A 160 -8.93 14.81 14.33
C LEU A 160 -9.36 15.81 13.25
N SER A 161 -9.50 15.35 12.00
CA SER A 161 -9.92 16.18 10.87
C SER A 161 -11.39 16.60 11.01
N ALA A 162 -12.26 15.72 11.49
CA ALA A 162 -13.67 16.01 11.76
C ALA A 162 -13.89 16.98 12.94
N ARG A 163 -12.93 17.09 13.86
CA ARG A 163 -13.01 17.97 15.04
C ARG A 163 -12.56 19.41 14.79
N ARG A 164 -11.87 19.71 13.68
CA ARG A 164 -11.43 21.08 13.38
C ARG A 164 -12.66 21.95 13.11
N PRO A 165 -12.96 22.96 13.98
CA PRO A 165 -14.04 23.90 13.70
C PRO A 165 -13.72 24.63 12.40
N ALA A 166 -14.72 24.87 11.56
CA ALA A 166 -14.57 25.80 10.45
C ALA A 166 -14.10 27.13 11.04
N ALA A 167 -12.94 27.63 10.61
CA ALA A 167 -12.47 28.95 11.02
C ALA A 167 -13.61 29.94 10.75
N PRO A 168 -14.03 30.76 11.73
CA PRO A 168 -15.04 31.77 11.48
C PRO A 168 -14.51 32.65 10.35
N THR A 169 -15.23 32.65 9.24
CA THR A 169 -15.08 33.65 8.19
C THR A 169 -15.51 34.97 8.82
N LEU A 170 -14.58 35.63 9.52
CA LEU A 170 -14.74 37.03 9.86
C LEU A 170 -14.81 37.76 8.53
N SER A 171 -16.05 38.05 8.10
CA SER A 171 -16.35 39.02 7.07
C SER A 171 -15.90 40.38 7.60
N VAL A 172 -14.65 40.75 7.29
CA VAL A 172 -14.11 42.07 7.66
C VAL A 172 -14.75 43.18 6.81
N GLU A 173 -15.54 42.87 5.80
CA GLU A 173 -16.10 43.88 4.87
C GLU A 173 -17.54 44.30 5.22
N HIS A 174 -17.80 44.53 6.52
CA HIS A 174 -18.97 45.27 7.02
C HIS A 174 -18.56 46.42 7.96
N VAL A 175 -17.32 46.89 7.83
CA VAL A 175 -16.88 48.11 8.51
C VAL A 175 -16.36 49.05 7.45
N HIS A 176 -17.24 49.84 6.86
CA HIS A 176 -17.09 51.29 6.68
C HIS A 176 -18.38 51.85 6.07
N ALA A 177 -19.12 52.55 6.93
CA ALA A 177 -20.20 53.48 6.61
C ALA A 177 -19.64 54.83 6.16
#